data_AF-A0A6J8EN29-F1
#
_entry.id   AF-A0A6J8EN29-F1
#
_cell.length_a   1.000
_cell.length_b   1.000
_cell.length_c   1.000
_cell.angle_alpha   90.00
_cell.angle_beta   90.00
_cell.angle_gamma   90.00
#
_symmetry.space_group_name_H-M   'P 1'
#
loop_
_entity.id
_entity.type
_entity.pdbx_description
1 polymer ?
#
loop_
_entity_poly.entity_id
_entity_poly.type
_entity_poly.pdbx_seq_one_letter_code
_entity_poly.pdbx_strand_id
1 'polypeptide(L)'
;MDWFNNIGCEELESEAVTYFEQFIGSISEVLAASSNEQNVSDNGDSDIENDESDIDNTCDRIQARAREFYSTSVTQDQSKNTCTLIQNDELEDPSRLRINALFANDCNCAKHCFTKLSIFREQAYDVSLSAREFTKAERYIYLLSKLENLEITDSVFRGGKRERKRYRYSFQGVEICEFTWRNVYNIGRSKFKSLKQHLNENGVTPRSHGLSGRKSNRGHSFEVIENTIKFIKRFTIDEVGVVFARETLDQPEKRLVFLKESANLPELLTTLQEVIQPAGLTEERRRYLYNEVRPFVQFNFRDEFCPRASEE
;
A
#
# COMPACT_ATOMS: atom_id res chain seq x y z
N MET A 1 -15.41 52.18 -2.12
CA MET A 1 -14.75 52.47 -0.85
C MET A 1 -15.21 51.42 0.15
N ASP A 2 -14.36 50.40 0.26
CA ASP A 2 -13.99 49.67 1.49
C ASP A 2 -15.08 49.05 2.35
N TRP A 3 -15.42 47.79 2.04
CA TRP A 3 -15.98 46.85 3.01
C TRP A 3 -15.55 45.39 2.78
N PHE A 4 -14.42 45.16 2.10
CA PHE A 4 -13.89 43.81 1.82
C PHE A 4 -12.39 43.71 2.08
N ASN A 5 -11.95 44.19 3.25
CA ASN A 5 -10.60 43.93 3.76
C ASN A 5 -10.62 43.95 5.29
N ASN A 6 -11.12 42.87 5.90
CA ASN A 6 -10.68 42.34 7.21
C ASN A 6 -11.70 41.32 7.73
N ILE A 7 -11.60 40.07 7.30
CA ILE A 7 -11.82 38.90 8.16
C ILE A 7 -10.70 37.94 7.81
N GLY A 8 -9.75 37.77 8.73
CA GLY A 8 -8.52 37.02 8.50
C GLY A 8 -8.79 35.53 8.30
N CYS A 9 -8.28 34.97 7.20
CA CYS A 9 -8.26 33.52 6.97
C CYS A 9 -7.56 32.73 8.09
N GLU A 10 -6.68 33.37 8.88
CA GLU A 10 -5.93 32.71 9.94
C GLU A 10 -6.79 32.30 11.16
N GLU A 11 -7.88 33.03 11.47
CA GLU A 11 -8.74 32.69 12.63
C GLU A 11 -9.64 31.48 12.34
N LEU A 12 -10.20 31.36 11.12
CA LEU A 12 -11.02 30.23 10.70
C LEU A 12 -10.21 28.92 10.57
N GLU A 13 -8.95 29.02 10.18
CA GLU A 13 -8.03 27.88 10.14
C GLU A 13 -7.65 27.40 11.55
N SER A 14 -7.50 28.34 12.51
CA SER A 14 -7.20 28.01 13.91
C SER A 14 -8.39 27.33 14.63
N GLU A 15 -9.62 27.74 14.34
CA GLU A 15 -10.84 27.10 14.87
C GLU A 15 -11.07 25.71 14.27
N ALA A 16 -10.78 25.51 12.99
CA ALA A 16 -10.90 24.20 12.35
C ALA A 16 -9.87 23.20 12.91
N VAL A 17 -8.62 23.64 13.12
CA VAL A 17 -7.57 22.80 13.72
C VAL A 17 -7.90 22.43 15.16
N THR A 18 -8.34 23.38 15.98
CA THR A 18 -8.72 23.12 17.38
C THR A 18 -9.95 22.21 17.49
N TYR A 19 -10.95 22.36 16.61
CA TYR A 19 -12.10 21.44 16.55
C TYR A 19 -11.66 20.02 16.18
N PHE A 20 -10.76 19.88 15.20
CA PHE A 20 -10.26 18.57 14.75
C PHE A 20 -9.42 17.87 15.83
N GLU A 21 -8.60 18.61 16.56
CA GLU A 21 -7.80 18.08 17.68
C GLU A 21 -8.69 17.63 18.85
N GLN A 22 -9.73 18.40 19.19
CA GLN A 22 -10.71 18.01 20.21
C GLN A 22 -11.50 16.74 19.81
N PHE A 23 -11.87 16.63 18.53
CA PHE A 23 -12.58 15.47 18.01
C PHE A 23 -11.73 14.20 18.04
N ILE A 24 -10.44 14.29 17.67
CA ILE A 24 -9.50 13.15 17.76
C ILE A 24 -9.24 12.75 19.22
N GLY A 25 -9.12 13.70 20.13
CA GLY A 25 -8.99 13.43 21.57
C GLY A 25 -10.17 12.62 22.12
N SER A 26 -11.40 12.99 21.74
CA SER A 26 -12.62 12.28 22.15
C SER A 26 -12.70 10.85 21.60
N ILE A 27 -12.22 10.61 20.37
CA ILE A 27 -12.15 9.26 19.78
C ILE A 27 -11.15 8.38 20.54
N SER A 28 -10.00 8.94 20.95
CA SER A 28 -8.97 8.22 21.71
C SER A 28 -9.50 7.73 23.07
N GLU A 29 -10.29 8.56 23.76
CA GLU A 29 -10.94 8.19 25.02
C GLU A 29 -12.03 7.12 24.85
N VAL A 30 -12.83 7.20 23.78
CA VAL A 30 -13.87 6.20 23.48
C VAL A 30 -13.25 4.84 23.10
N LEU A 31 -12.13 4.85 22.40
CA LEU A 31 -11.38 3.63 22.06
C LEU A 31 -10.68 3.03 23.28
N ALA A 32 -10.12 3.86 24.17
CA ALA A 32 -9.56 3.40 25.44
C ALA A 32 -10.62 2.74 26.34
N ALA A 33 -11.85 3.28 26.36
CA ALA A 33 -12.96 2.74 27.14
C ALA A 33 -13.49 1.38 26.62
N SER A 34 -13.34 1.08 25.32
CA SER A 34 -13.74 -0.22 24.74
C SER A 34 -12.72 -1.35 24.99
N SER A 35 -11.56 -1.06 25.57
CA SER A 35 -10.48 -2.04 25.78
C SER A 35 -10.67 -2.96 27.00
N ASN A 36 -11.68 -2.72 27.85
CA ASN A 36 -11.69 -3.28 29.21
C ASN A 36 -12.75 -4.35 29.50
N GLU A 37 -13.46 -4.89 28.48
CA GLU A 37 -14.34 -6.04 28.68
C GLU A 37 -14.22 -7.04 27.52
N GLN A 38 -13.40 -8.07 27.71
CA GLN A 38 -13.72 -9.48 27.40
C GLN A 38 -12.57 -10.39 27.83
N ASN A 39 -12.62 -10.80 29.11
CA ASN A 39 -11.95 -12.01 29.58
C ASN A 39 -12.84 -13.21 29.20
N VAL A 40 -12.44 -13.99 28.19
CA VAL A 40 -12.85 -15.38 28.03
C VAL A 40 -11.62 -16.20 27.68
N SER A 41 -11.28 -17.10 28.60
CA SER A 41 -10.25 -18.12 28.50
C SER A 41 -10.60 -19.18 27.45
N ASP A 42 -9.69 -19.46 26.51
CA ASP A 42 -9.45 -20.85 26.09
C ASP A 42 -8.04 -21.01 25.49
N ASN A 43 -7.43 -22.14 25.81
CA ASN A 43 -6.01 -22.42 25.64
C ASN A 43 -5.68 -22.82 24.19
N GLY A 44 -4.64 -22.21 23.61
CA GLY A 44 -4.12 -22.56 22.29
C GLY A 44 -2.72 -21.98 22.08
N ASP A 45 -1.74 -22.77 22.49
CA ASP A 45 -0.30 -22.51 22.49
C ASP A 45 0.24 -22.18 21.08
N SER A 46 0.66 -20.93 20.84
CA SER A 46 1.52 -20.57 19.72
C SER A 46 2.44 -19.42 20.11
N ASP A 47 3.69 -19.77 20.44
CA ASP A 47 4.80 -18.84 20.67
C ASP A 47 5.03 -17.97 19.42
N ILE A 48 4.45 -16.76 19.45
CA ILE A 48 4.85 -15.65 18.60
C ILE A 48 5.92 -14.90 19.40
N GLU A 49 7.19 -15.13 19.06
CA GLU A 49 8.27 -14.21 19.41
C GLU A 49 7.97 -12.88 18.68
N ASN A 50 7.32 -11.95 19.40
CA ASN A 50 7.23 -10.54 19.02
C ASN A 50 8.61 -9.90 19.23
N ASP A 51 9.46 -9.94 18.21
CA ASP A 51 10.59 -9.01 18.11
C ASP A 51 10.05 -7.66 17.62
N GLU A 52 9.76 -6.80 18.59
CA GLU A 52 9.11 -5.49 18.48
C GLU A 52 10.05 -4.38 17.93
N SER A 53 11.07 -4.72 17.13
CA SER A 53 12.12 -3.77 16.72
C SER A 53 12.14 -3.35 15.25
N ASP A 54 11.23 -3.84 14.40
CA ASP A 54 11.26 -3.57 12.94
C ASP A 54 10.04 -2.80 12.40
N ILE A 55 9.09 -2.40 13.26
CA ILE A 55 7.96 -1.54 12.88
C ILE A 55 8.43 -0.09 12.64
N ASP A 56 9.46 0.35 13.36
CA ASP A 56 9.98 1.72 13.37
C ASP A 56 10.47 2.16 11.97
N ASN A 57 11.10 1.25 11.23
CA ASN A 57 11.73 1.57 9.94
C ASN A 57 10.75 1.66 8.75
N THR A 58 9.47 1.32 8.95
CA THR A 58 8.46 1.41 7.87
C THR A 58 7.75 2.77 7.91
N CYS A 59 7.48 3.29 9.10
CA CYS A 59 6.85 4.59 9.29
C CYS A 59 7.78 5.72 8.83
N ASP A 60 9.06 5.67 9.22
CA ASP A 60 10.08 6.65 8.83
C ASP A 60 10.27 6.75 7.32
N ARG A 61 10.18 5.61 6.61
CA ARG A 61 10.31 5.58 5.14
C ARG A 61 9.10 6.14 4.43
N ILE A 62 7.91 5.95 4.99
CA ILE A 62 6.67 6.54 4.46
C ILE A 62 6.65 8.04 4.74
N GLN A 63 7.07 8.45 5.93
CA GLN A 63 7.12 9.85 6.35
C GLN A 63 8.19 10.63 5.58
N ALA A 64 9.35 10.03 5.30
CA ALA A 64 10.38 10.64 4.44
C ALA A 64 9.86 10.86 3.01
N ARG A 65 9.15 9.88 2.44
CA ARG A 65 8.58 9.97 1.09
C ARG A 65 7.43 10.98 1.01
N ALA A 66 6.63 11.12 2.07
CA ALA A 66 5.60 12.14 2.17
C ALA A 66 6.21 13.55 2.26
N ARG A 67 7.25 13.74 3.09
CA ARG A 67 7.96 15.04 3.19
C ARG A 67 8.59 15.45 1.86
N GLU A 68 9.23 14.53 1.16
CA GLU A 68 9.84 14.79 -0.16
C GLU A 68 8.79 15.23 -1.20
N PHE A 69 7.59 14.62 -1.16
CA PHE A 69 6.46 15.02 -2.00
C PHE A 69 5.97 16.44 -1.67
N TYR A 70 5.81 16.77 -0.39
CA TYR A 70 5.32 18.09 0.04
C TYR A 70 6.35 19.22 -0.10
N SER A 71 7.65 18.94 0.09
CA SER A 71 8.71 19.93 -0.10
C SER A 71 8.89 20.33 -1.57
N THR A 72 8.59 19.42 -2.50
CA THR A 72 8.65 19.70 -3.94
C THR A 72 7.48 20.58 -4.40
N SER A 73 6.35 20.54 -3.70
CA SER A 73 5.16 21.36 -4.02
C SER A 73 5.17 22.79 -3.48
N VAL A 74 6.12 23.17 -2.61
CA VAL A 74 6.10 24.48 -1.90
C VAL A 74 7.10 25.50 -2.47
N THR A 75 7.95 25.16 -3.44
CA THR A 75 8.99 26.07 -3.95
C THR A 75 8.80 26.59 -5.38
N GLN A 76 7.64 26.38 -6.00
CA GLN A 76 7.29 27.07 -7.24
C GLN A 76 6.22 28.12 -6.98
N ASP A 77 6.65 29.26 -6.43
CA ASP A 77 6.22 30.50 -7.07
C ASP A 77 7.24 31.64 -6.93
N GLN A 78 7.51 32.23 -8.10
CA GLN A 78 8.11 33.55 -8.37
C GLN A 78 9.63 33.75 -8.24
N SER A 79 10.22 34.11 -9.40
CA SER A 79 11.53 34.75 -9.59
C SER A 79 12.77 33.83 -9.54
N LYS A 80 13.05 33.16 -10.67
CA LYS A 80 14.22 33.48 -11.52
C LYS A 80 14.23 32.62 -12.79
N ASN A 81 13.95 33.30 -13.90
CA ASN A 81 14.36 32.90 -15.23
C ASN A 81 15.88 32.67 -15.28
N THR A 82 16.29 31.41 -15.37
CA THR A 82 17.34 30.97 -16.30
C THR A 82 17.00 29.55 -16.70
N CYS A 83 16.35 29.44 -17.85
CA CYS A 83 16.21 28.20 -18.59
C CYS A 83 17.61 27.73 -18.96
N THR A 84 18.21 26.88 -18.14
CA THR A 84 19.33 26.06 -18.56
C THR A 84 18.69 24.85 -19.22
N LEU A 85 18.78 24.80 -20.55
CA LEU A 85 18.58 23.59 -21.32
C LEU A 85 19.49 22.52 -20.72
N ILE A 86 18.95 21.70 -19.83
CA ILE A 86 19.61 20.46 -19.42
C ILE A 86 19.61 19.62 -20.69
N GLN A 87 20.79 19.51 -21.28
CA GLN A 87 21.05 18.58 -22.37
C GLN A 87 20.64 17.19 -21.89
N ASN A 88 19.96 16.47 -22.78
CA ASN A 88 19.49 15.11 -22.56
C ASN A 88 20.64 14.19 -22.11
N ASP A 89 20.84 14.07 -20.80
CA ASP A 89 21.61 12.98 -20.21
C ASP A 89 20.60 11.96 -19.67
N GLU A 90 20.74 10.72 -20.16
CA GLU A 90 19.92 9.57 -19.86
C GLU A 90 19.51 9.49 -18.37
N LEU A 91 18.21 9.56 -18.09
CA LEU A 91 17.67 9.14 -16.80
C LEU A 91 18.00 7.66 -16.60
N GLU A 92 19.12 7.37 -15.92
CA GLU A 92 19.57 5.99 -15.68
C GLU A 92 18.46 5.17 -15.00
N ASP A 93 18.16 3.98 -15.55
CA ASP A 93 17.12 3.10 -15.02
C ASP A 93 17.36 2.80 -13.52
N PRO A 94 16.35 2.98 -12.63
CA PRO A 94 16.51 2.75 -11.19
C PRO A 94 17.04 1.35 -10.83
N SER A 95 16.74 0.32 -11.63
CA SER A 95 17.28 -1.03 -11.41
C SER A 95 18.77 -1.08 -11.70
N ARG A 96 19.25 -0.31 -12.68
CA ARG A 96 20.67 -0.22 -13.05
C ARG A 96 21.46 0.50 -11.97
N LEU A 97 20.94 1.62 -11.48
CA LEU A 97 21.50 2.34 -10.31
C LEU A 97 21.64 1.43 -9.10
N ARG A 98 20.57 0.69 -8.76
CA ARG A 98 20.57 -0.27 -7.66
C ARG A 98 21.62 -1.36 -7.83
N ILE A 99 21.72 -1.96 -9.03
CA ILE A 99 22.69 -3.03 -9.30
C ILE A 99 24.12 -2.48 -9.25
N ASN A 100 24.39 -1.30 -9.82
CA ASN A 100 25.69 -0.66 -9.71
C ASN A 100 26.08 -0.41 -8.25
N ALA A 101 25.17 0.16 -7.45
CA ALA A 101 25.39 0.37 -6.03
C ALA A 101 25.60 -0.94 -5.25
N LEU A 102 24.88 -2.00 -5.61
CA LEU A 102 25.03 -3.32 -4.99
C LEU A 102 26.41 -3.92 -5.29
N PHE A 103 26.91 -3.79 -6.51
CA PHE A 103 28.21 -4.33 -6.90
C PHE A 103 29.39 -3.45 -6.45
N ALA A 104 29.14 -2.19 -6.11
CA ALA A 104 30.13 -1.31 -5.47
C ALA A 104 30.35 -1.67 -3.99
N ASN A 105 29.32 -2.22 -3.33
CA ASN A 105 29.36 -2.60 -1.91
C ASN A 105 29.45 -4.13 -1.78
N ASP A 106 30.55 -4.67 -1.28
CA ASP A 106 30.72 -6.12 -1.20
C ASP A 106 29.78 -6.78 -0.15
N CYS A 107 29.62 -8.11 -0.22
CA CYS A 107 29.17 -8.85 0.95
C CYS A 107 30.31 -8.73 1.98
N ASN A 108 30.01 -8.39 3.24
CA ASN A 108 31.01 -8.46 4.32
C ASN A 108 31.32 -9.92 4.71
N CYS A 109 31.40 -10.80 3.72
CA CYS A 109 31.65 -12.22 3.84
C CYS A 109 33.04 -12.54 3.30
N ALA A 110 33.73 -13.52 3.89
CA ALA A 110 35.12 -13.85 3.53
C ALA A 110 35.32 -14.23 2.04
N LYS A 111 34.23 -14.53 1.32
CA LYS A 111 34.27 -14.90 -0.10
C LYS A 111 34.26 -13.70 -1.05
N HIS A 112 34.00 -12.47 -0.59
CA HIS A 112 33.95 -11.26 -1.44
C HIS A 112 33.09 -11.46 -2.70
N CYS A 113 31.84 -11.86 -2.47
CA CYS A 113 30.98 -12.45 -3.51
C CYS A 113 30.61 -11.46 -4.62
N PHE A 114 30.40 -10.16 -4.33
CA PHE A 114 30.05 -9.21 -5.40
C PHE A 114 31.24 -8.90 -6.29
N THR A 115 32.45 -8.89 -5.71
CA THR A 115 33.70 -8.78 -6.47
C THR A 115 33.84 -9.95 -7.44
N LYS A 116 33.58 -11.19 -6.98
CA LYS A 116 33.59 -12.40 -7.83
C LYS A 116 32.52 -12.39 -8.92
N LEU A 117 31.37 -11.81 -8.63
CA LEU A 117 30.27 -11.71 -9.58
C LEU A 117 30.40 -10.54 -10.55
N SER A 118 31.44 -9.70 -10.48
CA SER A 118 31.55 -8.47 -11.29
C SER A 118 31.31 -8.69 -12.79
N ILE A 119 31.79 -9.81 -13.34
CA ILE A 119 31.58 -10.20 -14.75
C ILE A 119 30.11 -10.52 -15.08
N PHE A 120 29.30 -10.85 -14.08
CA PHE A 120 27.89 -11.20 -14.20
C PHE A 120 26.93 -10.06 -13.81
N ARG A 121 27.44 -8.82 -13.75
CA ARG A 121 26.64 -7.64 -13.37
C ARG A 121 25.45 -7.41 -14.30
N GLU A 122 25.65 -7.57 -15.60
CA GLU A 122 24.58 -7.40 -16.60
C GLU A 122 23.48 -8.44 -16.41
N GLN A 123 23.83 -9.70 -16.16
CA GLN A 123 22.84 -10.74 -15.88
C GLN A 123 22.07 -10.48 -14.58
N ALA A 124 22.70 -9.85 -13.58
CA ALA A 124 22.01 -9.43 -12.36
C ALA A 124 21.04 -8.25 -12.62
N TYR A 125 21.36 -7.39 -13.59
CA TYR A 125 20.47 -6.35 -14.08
C TYR A 125 19.28 -6.93 -14.85
N ASP A 126 19.51 -7.89 -15.76
CA ASP A 126 18.45 -8.58 -16.49
C ASP A 126 17.45 -9.29 -15.57
N VAL A 127 17.96 -9.92 -14.50
CA VAL A 127 17.11 -10.51 -13.46
C VAL A 127 16.25 -9.44 -12.77
N SER A 128 16.79 -8.24 -12.57
CA SER A 128 16.04 -7.13 -11.96
C SER A 128 14.96 -6.59 -12.90
N LEU A 129 15.22 -6.52 -14.20
CA LEU A 129 14.23 -6.15 -15.22
C LEU A 129 13.12 -7.21 -15.30
N SER A 130 13.50 -8.48 -15.46
CA SER A 130 12.55 -9.61 -15.49
C SER A 130 11.65 -9.63 -14.26
N ALA A 131 12.21 -9.33 -13.08
CA ALA A 131 11.46 -9.29 -11.83
C ALA A 131 10.42 -8.16 -11.73
N ARG A 132 10.50 -7.11 -12.58
CA ARG A 132 9.49 -6.04 -12.67
C ARG A 132 8.30 -6.45 -13.54
N GLU A 133 8.52 -7.34 -14.49
CA GLU A 133 7.49 -7.83 -15.41
C GLU A 133 6.59 -8.87 -14.75
N PHE A 134 7.14 -9.65 -13.81
CA PHE A 134 6.37 -10.66 -13.10
C PHE A 134 5.34 -10.07 -12.13
N THR A 135 4.14 -10.65 -12.14
CA THR A 135 3.20 -10.52 -11.03
C THR A 135 3.82 -11.09 -9.75
N LYS A 136 3.26 -10.74 -8.60
CA LYS A 136 3.72 -11.25 -7.30
C LYS A 136 3.75 -12.78 -7.24
N ALA A 137 2.75 -13.44 -7.84
CA ALA A 137 2.64 -14.91 -7.84
C ALA A 137 3.70 -15.54 -8.76
N GLU A 138 3.85 -15.04 -9.98
CA GLU A 138 4.87 -15.50 -10.93
C GLU A 138 6.28 -15.33 -10.38
N ARG A 139 6.56 -14.17 -9.76
CA ARG A 139 7.85 -13.91 -9.13
C ARG A 139 8.16 -14.92 -8.03
N TYR A 140 7.15 -15.35 -7.26
CA TYR A 140 7.36 -16.36 -6.22
C TYR A 140 7.67 -17.73 -6.80
N ILE A 141 6.95 -18.15 -7.84
CA ILE A 141 7.24 -19.40 -8.56
C ILE A 141 8.65 -19.36 -9.15
N TYR A 142 9.02 -18.25 -9.81
CA TYR A 142 10.36 -18.05 -10.34
C TYR A 142 11.43 -18.21 -9.24
N LEU A 143 11.26 -17.55 -8.09
CA LEU A 143 12.22 -17.64 -6.99
C LEU A 143 12.27 -19.03 -6.35
N LEU A 144 11.13 -19.72 -6.22
CA LEU A 144 11.06 -21.09 -5.73
C LEU A 144 11.80 -22.03 -6.68
N SER A 145 11.61 -21.90 -7.99
CA SER A 145 12.35 -22.68 -8.99
C SER A 145 13.86 -22.45 -8.92
N LYS A 146 14.30 -21.20 -8.69
CA LYS A 146 15.73 -20.90 -8.50
C LYS A 146 16.29 -21.50 -7.22
N LEU A 147 15.49 -21.61 -6.16
CA LEU A 147 15.89 -22.22 -4.90
C LEU A 147 15.92 -23.76 -4.96
N GLU A 148 14.95 -24.37 -5.62
CA GLU A 148 14.87 -25.83 -5.80
C GLU A 148 16.09 -26.37 -6.55
N ASN A 149 16.60 -25.61 -7.52
CA ASN A 149 17.79 -25.96 -8.29
C ASN A 149 19.11 -25.81 -7.52
N LEU A 150 19.10 -25.39 -6.25
CA LEU A 150 20.32 -25.29 -5.45
C LEU A 150 20.60 -26.60 -4.71
N GLU A 151 21.85 -27.02 -4.71
CA GLU A 151 22.30 -28.15 -3.92
C GLU A 151 22.12 -27.89 -2.41
N ILE A 152 21.59 -28.88 -1.69
CA ILE A 152 21.48 -28.83 -0.23
C ILE A 152 22.83 -29.28 0.35
N THR A 153 23.47 -28.44 1.17
CA THR A 153 24.78 -28.75 1.77
C THR A 153 24.64 -29.52 3.07
N ASP A 154 23.68 -29.14 3.91
CA ASP A 154 23.46 -29.74 5.23
C ASP A 154 21.98 -29.64 5.61
N SER A 155 21.51 -30.62 6.38
CA SER A 155 20.29 -30.49 7.17
C SER A 155 20.61 -30.53 8.65
N VAL A 156 20.21 -29.46 9.37
CA VAL A 156 20.39 -29.38 10.82
C VAL A 156 19.03 -29.48 11.49
N PHE A 157 18.85 -30.48 12.33
CA PHE A 157 17.69 -30.59 13.22
C PHE A 157 17.90 -29.66 14.42
N ARG A 158 17.00 -28.70 14.63
CA ARG A 158 16.92 -27.95 15.91
C ARG A 158 15.69 -28.39 16.67
N GLY A 159 15.89 -28.89 17.90
CA GLY A 159 14.79 -29.24 18.82
C GLY A 159 13.88 -30.38 18.33
N GLY A 160 14.38 -31.28 17.48
CA GLY A 160 13.65 -32.49 17.03
C GLY A 160 12.46 -32.28 16.09
N LYS A 161 11.92 -31.06 15.96
CA LYS A 161 10.70 -30.78 15.18
C LYS A 161 10.95 -30.10 13.82
N ARG A 162 12.05 -29.37 13.65
CA ARG A 162 12.30 -28.57 12.44
C ARG A 162 13.66 -28.84 11.81
N GLU A 163 13.64 -29.38 10.61
CA GLU A 163 14.82 -29.52 9.74
C GLU A 163 15.12 -28.17 9.07
N ARG A 164 16.32 -27.63 9.29
CA ARG A 164 16.83 -26.46 8.56
C ARG A 164 17.77 -26.93 7.48
N LYS A 165 17.30 -26.90 6.23
CA LYS A 165 18.12 -27.10 5.03
C LYS A 165 18.99 -25.87 4.77
N ARG A 166 20.29 -26.09 4.62
CA ARG A 166 21.26 -25.10 4.11
C ARG A 166 21.49 -25.36 2.62
N TYR A 167 21.52 -24.29 1.84
CA TYR A 167 21.69 -24.35 0.40
C TYR A 167 23.09 -23.86 0.01
N ARG A 168 23.68 -24.48 -1.01
CA ARG A 168 24.84 -23.96 -1.73
C ARG A 168 24.35 -22.91 -2.71
N TYR A 169 24.33 -21.65 -2.27
CA TYR A 169 23.85 -20.57 -3.13
C TYR A 169 24.81 -20.34 -4.29
N SER A 170 24.28 -20.26 -5.50
CA SER A 170 25.06 -19.96 -6.69
C SER A 170 24.32 -18.99 -7.61
N PHE A 171 25.08 -18.21 -8.38
CA PHE A 171 24.58 -17.38 -9.47
C PHE A 171 25.50 -17.54 -10.68
N GLN A 172 24.95 -17.89 -11.84
CA GLN A 172 25.73 -18.16 -13.06
C GLN A 172 26.88 -19.16 -12.83
N GLY A 173 26.61 -20.22 -12.04
CA GLY A 173 27.62 -21.24 -11.68
C GLY A 173 28.63 -20.83 -10.60
N VAL A 174 28.66 -19.56 -10.19
CA VAL A 174 29.57 -19.08 -9.13
C VAL A 174 28.91 -19.22 -7.76
N GLU A 175 29.57 -19.92 -6.84
CA GLU A 175 29.10 -20.06 -5.46
C GLU A 175 29.24 -18.73 -4.69
N ILE A 176 28.16 -18.33 -4.03
CA ILE A 176 28.02 -17.07 -3.31
C ILE A 176 27.37 -17.28 -1.94
N CYS A 177 27.32 -16.23 -1.12
CA CYS A 177 26.60 -16.28 0.15
C CYS A 177 25.09 -16.01 -0.03
N GLU A 178 24.30 -16.39 0.97
CA GLU A 178 22.84 -16.13 1.01
C GLU A 178 22.52 -14.65 0.82
N PHE A 179 23.31 -13.77 1.43
CA PHE A 179 23.12 -12.32 1.34
C PHE A 179 23.25 -11.84 -0.10
N THR A 180 24.32 -12.22 -0.80
CA THR A 180 24.54 -11.88 -2.21
C THR A 180 23.43 -12.43 -3.08
N TRP A 181 23.07 -13.71 -2.92
CA TRP A 181 22.01 -14.36 -3.68
C TRP A 181 20.68 -13.60 -3.55
N ARG A 182 20.27 -13.30 -2.31
CA ARG A 182 19.04 -12.55 -2.04
C ARG A 182 19.03 -11.17 -2.67
N ASN A 183 20.17 -10.47 -2.67
CA ASN A 183 20.27 -9.14 -3.23
C ASN A 183 20.25 -9.16 -4.77
N VAL A 184 20.89 -10.13 -5.43
CA VAL A 184 20.80 -10.32 -6.89
C VAL A 184 19.34 -10.54 -7.29
N TYR A 185 18.61 -11.40 -6.58
CA TYR A 185 17.19 -11.67 -6.84
C TYR A 185 16.21 -10.65 -6.21
N ASN A 186 16.74 -9.58 -5.62
CA ASN A 186 16.01 -8.48 -5.00
C ASN A 186 14.93 -8.93 -3.99
N ILE A 187 15.28 -9.84 -3.08
CA ILE A 187 14.37 -10.40 -2.05
C ILE A 187 14.80 -10.08 -0.61
N GLY A 188 13.87 -9.52 0.15
CA GLY A 188 14.03 -9.25 1.59
C GLY A 188 14.15 -10.52 2.44
N ARG A 189 14.74 -10.38 3.63
CA ARG A 189 15.11 -11.51 4.51
C ARG A 189 13.91 -12.32 4.97
N SER A 190 12.85 -11.64 5.43
CA SER A 190 11.63 -12.28 5.93
C SER A 190 10.88 -13.03 4.82
N LYS A 191 10.75 -12.41 3.63
CA LYS A 191 10.17 -13.04 2.44
C LYS A 191 10.99 -14.26 2.02
N PHE A 192 12.31 -14.16 2.02
CA PHE A 192 13.19 -15.27 1.70
C PHE A 192 13.04 -16.44 2.69
N LYS A 193 12.99 -16.16 4.00
CA LYS A 193 12.75 -17.17 5.05
C LYS A 193 11.40 -17.88 4.83
N SER A 194 10.36 -17.11 4.51
CA SER A 194 9.02 -17.64 4.21
C SER A 194 9.01 -18.51 2.94
N LEU A 195 9.72 -18.12 1.88
CA LEU A 195 9.82 -18.94 0.66
C LEU A 195 10.60 -20.25 0.89
N LYS A 196 11.70 -20.23 1.66
CA LYS A 196 12.41 -21.46 2.03
C LYS A 196 11.51 -22.42 2.81
N GLN A 197 10.71 -21.89 3.73
CA GLN A 197 9.76 -22.71 4.48
C GLN A 197 8.69 -23.31 3.57
N HIS A 198 8.06 -22.49 2.71
CA HIS A 198 7.08 -22.95 1.74
C HIS A 198 7.63 -24.02 0.82
N LEU A 199 8.85 -23.83 0.29
CA LEU A 199 9.52 -24.81 -0.57
C LEU A 199 9.69 -26.17 0.14
N ASN A 200 10.09 -26.15 1.41
CA ASN A 200 10.28 -27.36 2.19
C ASN A 200 8.96 -28.11 2.47
N GLU A 201 7.85 -27.38 2.67
CA GLU A 201 6.54 -27.94 3.02
C GLU A 201 5.73 -28.37 1.78
N ASN A 202 5.81 -27.59 0.69
CA ASN A 202 4.89 -27.68 -0.45
C ASN A 202 5.59 -27.79 -1.82
N GLY A 203 6.93 -27.73 -1.88
CA GLY A 203 7.67 -27.69 -3.15
C GLY A 203 7.48 -26.38 -3.93
N VAL A 204 7.72 -26.44 -5.25
CA VAL A 204 7.54 -25.30 -6.17
C VAL A 204 6.08 -25.19 -6.60
N THR A 205 5.25 -24.68 -5.68
CA THR A 205 3.81 -24.51 -5.90
C THR A 205 3.36 -23.07 -5.63
N PRO A 206 2.28 -22.59 -6.29
CA PRO A 206 1.77 -21.25 -6.06
C PRO A 206 1.36 -21.05 -4.59
N ARG A 207 1.74 -19.91 -4.02
CA ARG A 207 1.33 -19.56 -2.65
C ARG A 207 -0.09 -19.01 -2.67
N SER A 208 -1.03 -19.77 -2.11
CA SER A 208 -2.36 -19.24 -1.77
C SER A 208 -2.31 -18.46 -0.46
N HIS A 209 -2.95 -17.31 -0.41
CA HIS A 209 -3.18 -16.62 0.86
C HIS A 209 -4.20 -17.42 1.68
N GLY A 210 -3.97 -17.62 2.98
CA GLY A 210 -4.86 -18.42 3.84
C GLY A 210 -6.28 -17.84 3.97
N LEU A 211 -6.45 -16.54 3.71
CA LEU A 211 -7.75 -15.87 3.65
C LEU A 211 -8.34 -15.77 2.23
N SER A 212 -7.64 -16.27 1.20
CA SER A 212 -8.17 -16.26 -0.15
C SER A 212 -9.44 -17.12 -0.21
N GLY A 213 -10.55 -16.54 -0.68
CA GLY A 213 -11.86 -17.20 -0.71
C GLY A 213 -12.58 -17.27 0.64
N ARG A 214 -11.97 -16.79 1.74
CA ARG A 214 -12.66 -16.70 3.05
C ARG A 214 -13.34 -15.34 3.18
N LYS A 215 -14.55 -15.33 3.75
CA LYS A 215 -15.18 -14.07 4.18
C LYS A 215 -14.28 -13.41 5.23
N SER A 216 -14.13 -12.09 5.14
CA SER A 216 -13.45 -11.32 6.18
C SER A 216 -14.10 -11.63 7.54
N ASN A 217 -13.29 -11.87 8.56
CA ASN A 217 -13.78 -12.05 9.93
C ASN A 217 -14.53 -10.81 10.45
N ARG A 218 -14.37 -9.65 9.78
CA ARG A 218 -15.05 -8.38 10.08
C ARG A 218 -16.12 -8.01 9.04
N GLY A 219 -16.45 -8.91 8.11
CA GLY A 219 -17.49 -8.65 7.12
C GLY A 219 -18.88 -8.80 7.72
N HIS A 220 -19.72 -7.79 7.60
CA HIS A 220 -21.14 -7.90 7.98
C HIS A 220 -21.87 -8.92 7.08
N SER A 221 -22.93 -9.53 7.61
CA SER A 221 -23.77 -10.43 6.82
C SER A 221 -24.47 -9.67 5.69
N PHE A 222 -24.87 -10.40 4.63
CA PHE A 222 -25.62 -9.80 3.52
C PHE A 222 -26.90 -9.11 4.02
N GLU A 223 -27.59 -9.74 4.98
CA GLU A 223 -28.80 -9.19 5.60
C GLU A 223 -28.53 -7.84 6.29
N VAL A 224 -27.41 -7.71 7.03
CA VAL A 224 -27.02 -6.43 7.64
C VAL A 224 -26.77 -5.37 6.57
N ILE A 225 -26.02 -5.71 5.52
CA ILE A 225 -25.74 -4.78 4.41
C ILE A 225 -27.05 -4.35 3.73
N GLU A 226 -27.94 -5.30 3.45
CA GLU A 226 -29.23 -5.05 2.83
C GLU A 226 -30.11 -4.14 3.70
N ASN A 227 -30.17 -4.41 5.01
CA ASN A 227 -30.92 -3.60 5.97
C ASN A 227 -30.33 -2.19 6.09
N THR A 228 -29.00 -2.03 6.06
CA THR A 228 -28.34 -0.72 6.04
C THR A 228 -28.70 0.06 4.77
N ILE A 229 -28.67 -0.58 3.59
CA ILE A 229 -29.05 0.08 2.33
C ILE A 229 -30.53 0.50 2.36
N LYS A 230 -31.42 -0.39 2.84
CA LYS A 230 -32.85 -0.07 3.00
C LYS A 230 -33.05 1.10 3.96
N PHE A 231 -32.33 1.12 5.08
CA PHE A 231 -32.39 2.22 6.04
C PHE A 231 -31.95 3.54 5.39
N ILE A 232 -30.79 3.58 4.73
CA ILE A 232 -30.27 4.80 4.09
C ILE A 232 -31.29 5.31 3.06
N LYS A 233 -31.77 4.45 2.16
CA LYS A 233 -32.77 4.84 1.14
C LYS A 233 -34.03 5.42 1.75
N ARG A 234 -34.60 4.75 2.76
CA ARG A 234 -35.81 5.23 3.44
C ARG A 234 -35.56 6.58 4.13
N PHE A 235 -34.42 6.73 4.80
CA PHE A 235 -34.09 7.92 5.59
C PHE A 235 -33.71 9.14 4.75
N THR A 236 -33.11 8.95 3.57
CA THR A 236 -32.59 10.06 2.75
C THR A 236 -33.38 10.34 1.48
N ILE A 237 -34.11 9.36 0.94
CA ILE A 237 -34.82 9.49 -0.34
C ILE A 237 -36.33 9.39 -0.14
N ASP A 238 -36.81 8.31 0.47
CA ASP A 238 -38.25 8.01 0.49
C ASP A 238 -39.00 8.86 1.53
N GLU A 239 -38.51 8.87 2.78
CA GLU A 239 -39.06 9.65 3.90
C GLU A 239 -37.92 10.35 4.64
N VAL A 240 -37.50 11.45 4.04
CA VAL A 240 -36.39 12.28 4.50
C VAL A 240 -36.51 12.60 6.01
N GLY A 241 -35.48 12.18 6.78
CA GLY A 241 -35.41 12.46 8.21
C GLY A 241 -36.31 11.60 9.09
N VAL A 242 -36.94 10.57 8.53
CA VAL A 242 -37.83 9.65 9.24
C VAL A 242 -37.17 8.29 9.37
N VAL A 243 -37.20 7.75 10.58
CA VAL A 243 -36.68 6.43 10.91
C VAL A 243 -37.83 5.52 11.31
N PHE A 244 -37.79 4.28 10.83
CA PHE A 244 -38.69 3.21 11.27
C PHE A 244 -37.93 2.30 12.23
N ALA A 245 -38.42 2.18 13.46
CA ALA A 245 -37.79 1.37 14.49
C ALA A 245 -38.83 0.47 15.17
N ARG A 246 -38.41 -0.71 15.59
CA ARG A 246 -39.20 -1.61 16.43
C ARG A 246 -38.65 -1.55 17.85
N GLU A 247 -39.52 -1.52 18.85
CA GLU A 247 -39.09 -1.60 20.26
C GLU A 247 -38.59 -3.00 20.63
N THR A 248 -39.21 -4.03 20.04
CA THR A 248 -38.78 -5.43 20.13
C THR A 248 -38.98 -6.11 18.77
N LEU A 249 -38.37 -7.28 18.55
CA LEU A 249 -38.43 -7.98 17.26
C LEU A 249 -39.87 -8.28 16.79
N ASP A 250 -40.77 -8.55 17.74
CA ASP A 250 -42.17 -8.95 17.50
C ASP A 250 -43.14 -7.76 17.38
N GLN A 251 -42.69 -6.55 17.70
CA GLN A 251 -43.51 -5.34 17.64
C GLN A 251 -43.54 -4.76 16.21
N PRO A 252 -44.64 -4.10 15.82
CA PRO A 252 -44.70 -3.39 14.55
C PRO A 252 -43.71 -2.22 14.51
N GLU A 253 -43.28 -1.85 13.31
CA GLU A 253 -42.44 -0.67 13.09
C GLU A 253 -43.17 0.61 13.51
N LYS A 254 -42.54 1.40 14.37
CA LYS A 254 -42.97 2.74 14.74
C LYS A 254 -42.21 3.75 13.88
N ARG A 255 -42.97 4.71 13.35
CA ARG A 255 -42.45 5.84 12.58
C ARG A 255 -41.98 6.92 13.54
N LEU A 256 -40.72 7.34 13.42
CA LEU A 256 -40.10 8.36 14.25
C LEU A 256 -39.51 9.45 13.37
N VAL A 257 -39.92 10.70 13.58
CA VAL A 257 -39.29 11.84 12.92
C VAL A 257 -38.01 12.15 13.71
N PHE A 258 -36.87 11.82 13.11
CA PHE A 258 -35.57 11.90 13.77
C PHE A 258 -34.95 13.30 13.65
N LEU A 259 -35.23 14.01 12.55
CA LEU A 259 -34.77 15.37 12.35
C LEU A 259 -35.75 16.38 12.97
N LYS A 260 -35.23 17.42 13.63
CA LYS A 260 -36.05 18.48 14.23
C LYS A 260 -36.78 19.29 13.15
N GLU A 261 -37.96 19.80 13.45
CA GLU A 261 -38.79 20.67 12.58
C GLU A 261 -38.06 21.89 12.01
N SER A 262 -36.98 22.34 12.66
CA SER A 262 -36.13 23.43 12.19
C SER A 262 -35.13 23.04 11.10
N ALA A 263 -34.99 21.74 10.80
CA ALA A 263 -34.17 21.26 9.71
C ALA A 263 -35.02 21.31 8.43
N ASN A 264 -34.93 22.42 7.69
CA ASN A 264 -35.63 22.59 6.41
C ASN A 264 -34.97 21.70 5.34
N LEU A 265 -35.10 20.38 5.47
CA LEU A 265 -34.37 19.41 4.67
C LEU A 265 -34.68 19.43 3.17
N PRO A 266 -35.89 19.78 2.71
CA PRO A 266 -36.14 19.99 1.28
C PRO A 266 -35.22 21.08 0.70
N GLU A 267 -34.96 22.16 1.43
CA GLU A 267 -34.07 23.26 1.03
C GLU A 267 -32.59 22.82 1.06
N LEU A 268 -32.18 22.04 2.05
CA LEU A 268 -30.84 21.45 2.14
C LEU A 268 -30.58 20.40 1.05
N LEU A 269 -31.55 19.54 0.72
CA LEU A 269 -31.42 18.55 -0.35
C LEU A 269 -31.43 19.19 -1.74
N THR A 270 -32.15 20.30 -1.92
CA THR A 270 -32.16 21.08 -3.17
C THR A 270 -30.84 21.84 -3.37
N THR A 271 -30.18 22.26 -2.29
CA THR A 271 -28.85 22.89 -2.32
C THR A 271 -27.69 21.89 -2.37
N LEU A 272 -27.89 20.65 -1.90
CA LEU A 272 -26.87 19.58 -1.86
C LEU A 272 -26.73 18.77 -3.15
N GLN A 273 -27.32 19.18 -4.26
CA GLN A 273 -27.15 18.50 -5.54
C GLN A 273 -26.61 19.42 -6.63
N GLU A 274 -25.35 19.80 -6.49
CA GLU A 274 -24.48 19.62 -7.65
C GLU A 274 -23.84 18.24 -7.51
N VAL A 275 -24.28 17.28 -8.32
CA VAL A 275 -23.47 16.09 -8.56
C VAL A 275 -22.13 16.62 -9.05
N ILE A 276 -21.10 16.53 -8.21
CA ILE A 276 -19.73 16.86 -8.60
C ILE A 276 -19.39 15.85 -9.70
N GLN A 277 -19.62 16.24 -10.94
CA GLN A 277 -19.07 15.53 -12.07
C GLN A 277 -17.56 15.69 -11.90
N PRO A 278 -16.80 14.59 -11.68
CA PRO A 278 -15.36 14.72 -11.65
C PRO A 278 -14.98 15.40 -12.96
N ALA A 279 -14.20 16.47 -12.91
CA ALA A 279 -13.89 17.36 -14.04
C ALA A 279 -13.13 16.67 -15.20
N GLY A 280 -13.06 15.33 -15.20
CA GLY A 280 -12.19 14.53 -16.03
C GLY A 280 -10.72 14.82 -15.72
N LEU A 281 -9.84 14.36 -16.60
CA LEU A 281 -8.48 14.86 -16.65
C LEU A 281 -8.47 16.16 -17.46
N THR A 282 -7.76 17.17 -16.97
CA THR A 282 -7.46 18.36 -17.77
C THR A 282 -6.64 17.98 -19.00
N GLU A 283 -6.73 18.77 -20.06
CA GLU A 283 -6.00 18.47 -21.30
C GLU A 283 -4.48 18.49 -21.12
N GLU A 284 -4.00 19.40 -20.27
CA GLU A 284 -2.60 19.46 -19.85
C GLU A 284 -2.18 18.20 -19.13
N ARG A 285 -3.02 17.70 -18.21
CA ARG A 285 -2.75 16.46 -17.49
C ARG A 285 -2.77 15.26 -18.45
N ARG A 286 -3.69 15.22 -19.41
CA ARG A 286 -3.78 14.17 -20.43
C ARG A 286 -2.52 14.15 -21.31
N ARG A 287 -2.06 15.31 -21.78
CA ARG A 287 -0.79 15.45 -22.53
C ARG A 287 0.42 15.00 -21.73
N TYR A 288 0.52 15.42 -20.46
CA TYR A 288 1.60 14.98 -19.57
C TYR A 288 1.62 13.46 -19.40
N LEU A 289 0.47 12.84 -19.11
CA LEU A 289 0.40 11.40 -18.95
C LEU A 289 0.74 10.66 -20.25
N TYR A 290 0.27 11.16 -21.40
CA TYR A 290 0.55 10.56 -22.69
C TYR A 290 2.03 10.65 -23.11
N ASN A 291 2.69 11.79 -22.87
CA ASN A 291 4.07 12.03 -23.31
C ASN A 291 5.09 11.49 -22.31
N GLU A 292 4.92 11.81 -21.02
CA GLU A 292 5.95 11.58 -19.99
C GLU A 292 5.76 10.25 -19.25
N VAL A 293 4.52 9.82 -19.03
CA VAL A 293 4.22 8.65 -18.18
C VAL A 293 4.00 7.37 -18.98
N ARG A 294 3.35 7.48 -20.15
CA ARG A 294 2.96 6.34 -21.02
C ARG A 294 4.09 5.36 -21.36
N PRO A 295 5.37 5.77 -21.58
CA PRO A 295 6.46 4.83 -21.85
C PRO A 295 6.67 3.80 -20.73
N PHE A 296 6.41 4.20 -19.48
CA PHE A 296 6.59 3.40 -18.28
C PHE A 296 5.36 2.55 -17.92
N VAL A 297 4.22 2.78 -18.58
CA VAL A 297 2.99 2.01 -18.38
C VAL A 297 3.00 0.77 -19.27
N GLN A 298 2.59 -0.38 -18.71
CA GLN A 298 2.45 -1.63 -19.43
C GLN A 298 1.50 -1.48 -20.63
N PHE A 299 1.84 -2.10 -21.76
CA PHE A 299 1.16 -1.91 -23.05
C PHE A 299 -0.37 -2.00 -22.97
N ASN A 300 -0.89 -3.03 -22.28
CA ASN A 300 -2.33 -3.30 -22.17
C ASN A 300 -3.11 -2.22 -21.41
N PHE A 301 -2.43 -1.36 -20.65
CA PHE A 301 -3.04 -0.35 -19.80
C PHE A 301 -2.73 1.09 -20.23
N ARG A 302 -1.96 1.26 -21.31
CA ARG A 302 -1.52 2.59 -21.76
C ARG A 302 -2.70 3.49 -22.13
N ASP A 303 -3.71 2.96 -22.82
CA ASP A 303 -4.86 3.77 -23.26
C ASP A 303 -5.84 4.07 -22.12
N GLU A 304 -5.88 3.24 -21.09
CA GLU A 304 -6.71 3.45 -19.91
C GLU A 304 -6.12 4.53 -18.99
N PHE A 305 -4.82 4.46 -18.68
CA PHE A 305 -4.18 5.39 -17.73
C PHE A 305 -3.54 6.62 -18.39
N CYS A 306 -3.20 6.53 -19.67
CA CYS A 306 -2.51 7.60 -20.41
C CYS A 306 -3.18 7.80 -21.78
N PRO A 307 -4.48 8.14 -21.83
CA PRO A 307 -5.21 8.29 -23.08
C PRO A 307 -4.64 9.42 -23.95
N ARG A 308 -4.78 9.29 -25.27
CA ARG A 308 -4.34 10.31 -26.21
C ARG A 308 -5.16 11.59 -26.05
N ALA A 309 -4.49 12.74 -26.16
CA ALA A 309 -5.12 14.05 -26.32
C ALA A 309 -6.07 14.05 -27.54
N SER A 310 -7.18 14.78 -27.48
CA SER A 310 -8.03 15.01 -28.65
C SER A 310 -7.29 15.98 -29.55
N GLU A 311 -7.16 15.62 -30.82
CA GLU A 311 -6.54 16.48 -31.83
C GLU A 311 -7.47 17.69 -32.06
N GLU A 312 -6.97 18.90 -31.78
CA GLU A 312 -7.56 20.16 -32.26
C GLU A 312 -7.17 20.40 -33.73
#